data_AF-A0AAN1JBW4-F1
#
_entry.id   AF-A0AAN1JBW4-F1
#
_cell.length_a   1.000
_cell.length_b   1.000
_cell.length_c   1.000
_cell.angle_alpha   90.00
_cell.angle_beta   90.00
_cell.angle_gamma   90.00
#
_symmetry.space_group_name_H-M   'P 1'
#
loop_
_entity.id
_entity.type
_entity.pdbx_description
1 polymer ?
#
loop_
_entity_poly.entity_id
_entity_poly.type
_entity_poly.pdbx_seq_one_letter_code
_entity_poly.pdbx_strand_id
1 'polypeptide(L)'
;MVKHHGIFQGYYFFHHMGMDHNLRDNYRDVPELFKRTAHFCENYDAAAFDPDAETLPLEFFEPMVRRVFAEPKRTLYEATFKKIG
;
A
#
# COMPACT_ATOMS: atom_id res chain seq x y z
N MET A 1 -6.36 1.88 4.21
CA MET A 1 -5.37 1.66 3.14
C MET A 1 -5.94 0.71 2.09
N VAL A 2 -5.62 -0.59 2.07
CA VAL A 2 -5.93 -1.48 0.93
C VAL A 2 -7.39 -1.42 0.47
N LYS A 3 -8.36 -1.50 1.39
CA LYS A 3 -9.80 -1.47 1.05
C LYS A 3 -10.25 -0.24 0.25
N HIS A 4 -9.67 0.93 0.50
CA HIS A 4 -10.12 2.20 -0.06
C HIS A 4 -9.04 2.90 -0.91
N HIS A 5 -7.94 2.22 -1.24
CA HIS A 5 -6.80 2.84 -1.94
C HIS A 5 -7.20 3.46 -3.28
N GLY A 6 -8.06 2.81 -4.08
CA GLY A 6 -8.50 3.36 -5.37
C GLY A 6 -9.24 4.70 -5.27
N ILE A 7 -9.94 4.96 -4.16
CA ILE A 7 -10.58 6.28 -3.92
C ILE A 7 -9.51 7.34 -3.61
N PHE A 8 -8.45 6.96 -2.89
CA PHE A 8 -7.34 7.86 -2.56
C PHE A 8 -6.42 8.11 -3.76
N GLN A 9 -6.16 7.09 -4.56
CA GLN A 9 -5.46 7.19 -5.85
C GLN A 9 -6.22 8.10 -6.81
N GLY A 10 -7.56 8.07 -6.77
CA GLY A 10 -8.43 8.96 -7.54
C GLY A 10 -8.10 10.44 -7.39
N TYR A 11 -7.48 10.86 -6.29
CA TYR A 11 -6.96 12.22 -6.13
C TYR A 11 -6.09 12.68 -7.31
N TYR A 12 -5.34 11.76 -7.91
CA TYR A 12 -4.39 12.04 -8.99
C TYR A 12 -5.02 12.00 -10.39
N PHE A 13 -6.18 11.37 -10.62
CA PHE A 13 -6.70 11.17 -11.98
C PHE A 13 -8.22 11.31 -12.17
N PHE A 14 -9.03 11.38 -11.11
CA PHE A 14 -10.49 11.48 -11.23
C PHE A 14 -10.95 12.75 -11.97
N HIS A 15 -10.21 13.85 -11.84
CA HIS A 15 -10.51 15.08 -12.54
C HIS A 15 -10.37 14.96 -14.07
N HIS A 16 -9.52 14.05 -14.58
CA HIS A 16 -9.46 13.73 -16.01
C HIS A 16 -10.68 12.94 -16.51
N MET A 17 -11.46 12.35 -15.59
CA MET A 17 -12.69 11.62 -15.88
C MET A 17 -13.96 12.41 -15.53
N GLY A 18 -13.84 13.69 -15.15
CA GLY A 18 -14.96 14.51 -14.70
C GLY A 18 -15.51 14.12 -13.31
N MET A 19 -14.74 13.36 -12.53
CA MET A 19 -15.08 12.93 -11.18
C MET A 19 -14.42 13.83 -10.12
N ASP A 20 -15.01 13.88 -8.92
CA ASP A 20 -14.44 14.62 -7.79
C ASP A 20 -13.19 13.93 -7.23
N HIS A 21 -12.03 14.55 -7.41
CA HIS A 21 -10.76 14.03 -6.89
C HIS A 21 -10.68 14.06 -5.35
N ASN A 22 -11.54 14.82 -4.67
CA ASN A 22 -11.60 14.91 -3.21
C ASN A 22 -12.52 13.85 -2.58
N LEU A 23 -13.00 12.84 -3.32
CA LEU A 23 -13.80 11.74 -2.74
C LEU A 23 -13.13 11.02 -1.57
N ARG A 24 -11.80 11.08 -1.45
CA ARG A 24 -11.06 10.58 -0.29
C ARG A 24 -11.45 11.27 1.03
N ASP A 25 -11.95 12.50 0.98
CA ASP A 25 -12.27 13.33 2.15
C ASP A 25 -13.44 12.76 2.96
N ASN A 26 -14.24 11.88 2.36
CA ASN A 26 -15.26 11.09 3.03
C ASN A 26 -14.70 10.17 4.14
N TYR A 27 -13.38 9.98 4.21
CA TYR A 27 -12.70 9.12 5.20
C TYR A 27 -11.86 9.90 6.23
N ARG A 28 -12.05 11.23 6.35
CA ARG A 28 -11.30 12.07 7.30
C ARG A 28 -11.59 11.75 8.77
N ASP A 29 -12.71 11.10 9.05
CA ASP A 29 -13.13 10.63 10.38
C ASP A 29 -12.21 9.52 10.95
N VAL A 30 -11.43 8.85 10.10
CA VAL A 30 -10.41 7.87 10.51
C VAL A 30 -9.00 8.38 10.16
N PRO A 31 -8.47 9.37 10.92
CA PRO A 31 -7.31 10.17 10.51
C PRO A 31 -6.04 9.37 10.26
N GLU A 32 -5.76 8.34 11.08
CA GLU A 32 -4.56 7.51 10.92
C GLU A 32 -4.60 6.66 9.65
N LEU A 33 -5.75 6.07 9.31
CA LEU A 33 -5.90 5.34 8.05
C LEU A 33 -5.94 6.29 6.86
N PHE A 34 -6.52 7.47 7.00
CA PHE A 34 -6.50 8.50 5.97
C PHE A 34 -5.07 8.88 5.60
N LYS A 35 -4.27 9.31 6.59
CA LYS A 35 -2.86 9.71 6.38
C LYS A 35 -2.05 8.57 5.76
N ARG A 36 -2.18 7.36 6.30
CA ARG A 36 -1.46 6.19 5.78
C ARG A 36 -1.83 5.86 4.33
N THR A 37 -3.11 6.01 3.96
CA THR A 37 -3.56 5.71 2.60
C THR A 37 -3.15 6.81 1.63
N ALA A 38 -3.29 8.08 2.01
CA ALA A 38 -2.82 9.21 1.22
C ALA A 38 -1.31 9.12 0.95
N HIS A 39 -0.50 8.87 2.00
CA HIS A 39 0.94 8.69 1.88
C HIS A 39 1.32 7.50 0.99
N PHE A 40 0.61 6.38 1.10
CA PHE A 40 0.83 5.23 0.22
C PHE A 40 0.56 5.60 -1.25
N CYS A 41 -0.56 6.27 -1.51
CA CYS A 41 -0.92 6.66 -2.88
C CYS A 41 0.05 7.68 -3.45
N GLU A 42 0.52 8.64 -2.65
CA GLU A 42 1.48 9.67 -3.07
C GLU A 42 2.84 9.09 -3.44
N ASN A 43 3.40 8.24 -2.57
CA ASN A 43 4.79 7.81 -2.72
C ASN A 43 4.98 6.53 -3.53
N TYR A 44 3.93 5.70 -3.65
CA TYR A 44 4.09 4.37 -4.24
C TYR A 44 3.09 4.09 -5.36
N ASP A 45 1.80 4.43 -5.19
CA ASP A 45 0.77 4.09 -6.17
C ASP A 45 0.78 5.04 -7.37
N ALA A 46 0.54 6.33 -7.16
CA ALA A 46 0.46 7.33 -8.22
C ALA A 46 1.83 7.54 -8.91
N ALA A 47 2.91 7.50 -8.14
CA ALA A 47 4.27 7.60 -8.66
C ALA A 47 4.63 6.45 -9.62
N ALA A 48 4.02 5.27 -9.49
CA ALA A 48 4.30 4.12 -10.36
C ALA A 48 3.71 4.25 -11.78
N PHE A 49 2.90 5.29 -12.06
CA PHE A 49 2.38 5.57 -13.40
C PHE A 49 3.29 6.45 -14.26
N ASP A 50 4.43 6.90 -13.72
CA ASP A 50 5.43 7.64 -14.49
C ASP A 50 6.12 6.69 -15.51
N PRO A 51 5.91 6.88 -16.83
CA PRO A 51 6.50 6.02 -17.85
C PRO A 51 8.02 6.17 -17.94
N ASP A 52 8.58 7.25 -17.42
CA ASP A 52 10.01 7.55 -17.45
C ASP A 52 10.72 7.11 -16.15
N ALA A 53 9.98 6.59 -15.17
CA ALA A 53 10.55 6.12 -13.91
C ALA A 53 11.42 4.87 -14.09
N GLU A 54 12.50 4.80 -13.31
CA GLU A 54 13.34 3.60 -13.25
C GLU A 54 12.53 2.40 -12.77
N THR A 55 12.65 1.29 -13.50
CA THR A 55 12.10 0.00 -13.11
C THR A 55 13.22 -1.02 -12.94
N LEU A 56 13.08 -1.87 -11.92
CA LEU A 56 14.05 -2.91 -11.62
C LEU A 56 13.44 -4.28 -11.95
N PRO A 57 14.26 -5.26 -12.37
CA PRO A 57 13.79 -6.61 -12.65
C PRO A 57 13.30 -7.31 -11.37
N LEU A 58 12.44 -8.34 -11.49
CA LEU A 58 11.84 -9.01 -10.34
C LEU A 58 12.89 -9.66 -9.42
N GLU A 59 13.98 -10.16 -10.00
CA GLU A 59 15.10 -10.81 -9.29
C GLU A 59 15.75 -9.85 -8.28
N PHE A 60 15.74 -8.54 -8.55
CA PHE A 60 16.23 -7.54 -7.61
C PHE A 60 15.47 -7.58 -6.28
N PHE A 61 14.15 -7.82 -6.34
CA PHE A 61 13.27 -7.82 -5.17
C PHE A 61 13.20 -9.18 -4.47
N GLU A 62 13.58 -10.26 -5.14
CA GLU A 62 13.46 -11.63 -4.63
C GLU A 62 14.06 -11.81 -3.21
N PRO A 63 15.29 -11.33 -2.91
CA PRO A 63 15.85 -11.46 -1.55
C PRO A 63 15.03 -10.72 -0.49
N MET A 64 14.40 -9.61 -0.85
CA MET A 64 13.56 -8.82 0.07
C MET A 64 12.25 -9.55 0.36
N VAL A 65 11.61 -10.10 -0.68
CA VAL A 65 10.40 -10.93 -0.54
C VAL A 65 10.70 -12.14 0.33
N ARG A 66 11.79 -12.87 0.05
CA ARG A 66 12.24 -14.00 0.89
C ARG A 66 12.41 -13.60 2.35
N ARG A 67 13.00 -12.44 2.64
CA ARG A 67 13.15 -11.92 4.01
C ARG A 67 11.81 -11.62 4.68
N VAL A 68 10.83 -11.05 3.96
CA VAL A 68 9.49 -10.76 4.51
C VAL A 68 8.77 -12.06 4.91
N PHE A 69 8.92 -13.11 4.10
CA PHE A 69 8.26 -14.40 4.31
C PHE A 69 9.11 -15.42 5.09
N ALA A 70 10.31 -15.06 5.53
CA ALA A 70 11.22 -15.97 6.26
C ALA A 70 10.62 -16.45 7.58
N GLU A 71 9.77 -15.62 8.21
CA GLU A 71 9.12 -15.95 9.48
C GLU A 71 7.68 -15.41 9.51
N PRO A 72 6.71 -16.21 10.01
CA PRO A 72 5.35 -15.74 10.17
C PRO A 72 5.26 -14.64 11.25
N LYS A 73 4.89 -13.42 10.86
CA LYS A 73 4.74 -12.27 11.79
C LYS A 73 3.42 -12.28 12.56
N ARG A 74 2.36 -12.83 11.98
CA ARG A 74 1.05 -13.03 12.63
C ARG A 74 0.57 -14.43 12.28
N THR A 75 0.56 -15.32 13.26
CA THR A 75 0.17 -16.72 13.08
C THR A 75 -0.64 -17.20 14.28
N LEU A 76 -1.64 -18.04 14.02
CA LEU A 76 -2.43 -18.69 15.08
C LEU A 76 -1.57 -19.67 15.91
N TYR A 77 -0.44 -20.11 15.36
CA TYR A 77 0.46 -21.08 15.97
C TYR A 77 1.58 -20.44 16.81
N GLU A 78 1.49 -19.14 17.12
CA GLU A 78 2.52 -18.41 17.87
C GLU A 78 2.83 -19.07 19.23
N ALA A 79 1.79 -19.53 19.92
CA ALA A 79 1.93 -20.25 21.19
C ALA A 79 2.59 -21.64 21.04
N THR A 80 2.43 -22.28 19.87
CA THR A 80 3.07 -23.57 19.58
C THR A 80 4.56 -23.36 19.34
N PHE A 81 4.96 -22.37 18.53
CA PHE A 81 6.37 -22.08 18.26
C PHE A 81 7.17 -21.69 19.52
N LYS A 82 6.55 -20.98 20.48
CA LYS A 82 7.19 -20.61 21.77
C LYS A 82 7.41 -21.78 22.74
N LYS A 83 6.76 -22.94 22.53
CA LYS A 83 6.88 -24.11 23.42
C LYS A 83 7.96 -25.10 22.97
N ILE A 84 8.43 -25.01 21.73
CA ILE A 84 9.36 -25.98 21.11
C ILE A 84 10.77 -25.40 20.92
N GLY A 85 10.97 -24.11 21.22
CA GLY A 85 12.27 -23.46 21.30
C GLY A 85 12.58 -23.09 22.74
#